data_AF-A0A8T6YHL7-F1
#
_entry.id   AF-A0A8T6YHL7-F1
#
_cell.length_a   1.000
_cell.length_b   1.000
_cell.length_c   1.000
_cell.angle_alpha   90.00
_cell.angle_beta   90.00
_cell.angle_gamma   90.00
#
_symmetry.space_group_name_H-M   'P 1'
#
loop_
_entity.id
_entity.type
_entity.pdbx_description
1 polymer ?
#
loop_
_entity_poly.entity_id
_entity_poly.type
_entity_poly.pdbx_seq_one_letter_code
_entity_poly.pdbx_strand_id
1 'polypeptide(L)'
;MGFVKTHDIAELDTTIIGKQVVLGGWVEDLRKLGKMTFITLRDVSGISQIIVKGELNDNLGEISRQSVISVKGIVQETKARDFSFEIKAEEIDVLAKAIHPLPVDPIGRLESNIDTRLNHRALDMRNQKTASIFKLRHFVLETLRKTLAEKKFIEITTPKIIGSASEGGANLFSLDYFG
;
A
#
# COMPACT_ATOMS: atom_id res chain seq x y z
N MET A 1 -23.35 4.05 1.36
CA MET A 1 -22.54 5.15 0.81
C MET A 1 -21.13 4.60 0.63
N GLY A 2 -20.53 4.75 -0.55
CA GLY A 2 -19.20 4.20 -0.83
C GLY A 2 -18.09 5.00 -0.14
N PHE A 3 -17.01 4.32 0.24
CA PHE A 3 -15.78 4.96 0.72
C PHE A 3 -15.22 5.89 -0.37
N VAL A 4 -15.05 7.18 -0.05
CA VAL A 4 -14.40 8.16 -0.93
C VAL A 4 -13.20 8.74 -0.20
N LYS A 5 -12.01 8.24 -0.56
CA LYS A 5 -10.74 8.79 -0.10
C LYS A 5 -10.58 10.21 -0.64
N THR A 6 -10.17 11.15 0.20
CA THR A 6 -9.95 12.55 -0.20
C THR A 6 -8.49 12.88 -0.45
N HIS A 7 -7.58 12.25 0.30
CA HIS A 7 -6.15 12.51 0.25
C HIS A 7 -5.37 11.23 0.47
N ASP A 8 -4.24 11.09 -0.23
CA ASP A 8 -3.17 10.17 0.14
C ASP A 8 -2.39 10.71 1.36
N ILE A 9 -1.78 9.82 2.14
CA ILE A 9 -1.00 10.22 3.32
C ILE A 9 0.16 11.15 2.95
N ALA A 10 0.80 10.95 1.79
CA ALA A 10 1.90 11.80 1.33
C ALA A 10 1.45 13.21 0.89
N GLU A 11 0.16 13.45 0.70
CA GLU A 11 -0.39 14.76 0.38
C GLU A 11 -0.64 15.61 1.63
N LEU A 12 -0.40 15.06 2.83
CA LEU A 12 -0.53 15.80 4.06
C LEU A 12 0.64 16.78 4.21
N ASP A 13 0.32 18.07 4.31
CA ASP A 13 1.28 19.15 4.50
C ASP A 13 0.79 20.20 5.52
N THR A 14 1.59 21.25 5.74
CA THR A 14 1.27 22.30 6.70
C THR A 14 0.06 23.15 6.30
N THR A 15 -0.31 23.19 5.01
CA THR A 15 -1.42 24.00 4.49
C THR A 15 -2.80 23.38 4.77
N ILE A 16 -2.83 22.12 5.17
CA ILE A 16 -4.06 21.38 5.46
C ILE A 16 -4.25 21.11 6.96
N ILE A 17 -3.35 21.59 7.83
CA ILE A 17 -3.53 21.51 9.28
C ILE A 17 -4.88 22.13 9.67
N GLY A 18 -5.62 21.45 10.55
CA GLY A 18 -6.95 21.87 10.99
C GLY A 18 -8.08 21.56 10.00
N LYS A 19 -7.78 21.09 8.78
CA LYS A 19 -8.80 20.66 7.81
C LYS A 19 -9.22 19.23 8.07
N GLN A 20 -10.46 18.92 7.69
CA GLN A 20 -11.00 17.57 7.70
C GLN A 20 -10.53 16.81 6.44
N VAL A 21 -10.09 15.58 6.65
CA VAL A 21 -9.70 14.65 5.58
C VAL A 21 -10.35 13.29 5.81
N VAL A 22 -10.53 12.57 4.71
CA VAL A 22 -10.86 11.14 4.70
C VAL A 22 -9.67 10.38 4.12
N LEU A 23 -9.04 9.58 4.97
CA LEU A 23 -7.95 8.66 4.62
C LEU A 23 -8.47 7.22 4.58
N GLY A 24 -7.77 6.36 3.86
CA GLY A 24 -8.00 4.92 3.95
C GLY A 24 -6.76 4.13 3.65
N GLY A 25 -6.65 2.98 4.31
CA GLY A 25 -5.45 2.17 4.27
C GLY A 25 -5.51 0.98 5.21
N TRP A 26 -4.35 0.40 5.46
CA TRP A 26 -4.18 -0.75 6.34
C TRP A 26 -3.70 -0.31 7.72
N VAL A 27 -4.24 -0.94 8.75
CA VAL A 27 -3.75 -0.82 10.12
C VAL A 27 -2.39 -1.50 10.20
N GLU A 28 -1.30 -0.75 10.14
CA GLU A 28 0.04 -1.29 10.32
C GLU A 28 0.28 -1.72 11.76
N ASP A 29 -0.05 -0.83 12.69
CA ASP A 29 0.08 -1.10 14.12
C ASP A 29 -1.05 -0.42 14.91
N LEU A 30 -1.29 -0.93 16.12
CA LEU A 30 -2.32 -0.40 17.02
C LEU A 30 -1.81 -0.47 18.46
N ARG A 31 -1.83 0.67 19.16
CA ARG A 31 -1.40 0.79 20.55
C ARG A 31 -2.49 1.45 21.39
N LYS A 32 -3.01 0.71 22.39
CA LYS A 32 -3.95 1.23 23.38
C LYS A 32 -3.18 1.82 24.57
N LEU A 33 -3.53 3.03 24.99
CA LEU A 33 -2.96 3.73 26.14
C LEU A 33 -4.07 4.43 26.94
N GLY A 34 -4.54 3.79 28.01
CA GLY A 34 -5.65 4.28 28.80
C GLY A 34 -6.92 4.45 27.95
N LYS A 35 -7.47 5.67 27.90
CA LYS A 35 -8.69 6.03 27.14
C LYS A 35 -8.42 6.46 25.69
N MET A 36 -7.24 6.12 25.17
CA MET A 36 -6.82 6.50 23.83
C MET A 36 -6.26 5.29 23.08
N THR A 37 -6.56 5.22 21.79
CA THR A 37 -5.92 4.27 20.86
C THR A 37 -5.17 5.06 19.80
N PHE A 38 -3.93 4.65 19.55
CA PHE A 38 -3.11 5.13 18.45
C PHE A 38 -3.07 4.06 17.37
N ILE A 39 -3.44 4.41 16.15
CA ILE A 39 -3.40 3.52 14.99
C ILE A 39 -2.36 4.07 14.03
N THR A 40 -1.36 3.26 13.68
CA THR A 40 -0.50 3.56 12.53
C THR A 40 -1.26 3.14 11.27
N LEU A 41 -1.75 4.11 10.51
CA LEU A 41 -2.38 3.86 9.23
C LEU A 41 -1.33 3.93 8.12
N ARG A 42 -1.30 2.91 7.26
CA ARG A 42 -0.45 2.88 6.07
C ARG A 42 -1.30 2.88 4.81
N ASP A 43 -0.89 3.67 3.82
CA ASP A 43 -1.30 3.50 2.43
C ASP A 43 -0.07 3.30 1.51
N VAL A 44 -0.26 3.37 0.20
CA VAL A 44 0.84 3.20 -0.77
C VAL A 44 1.87 4.34 -0.76
N SER A 45 1.46 5.50 -0.24
CA SER A 45 2.19 6.75 -0.23
C SER A 45 3.01 6.94 1.05
N GLY A 46 2.51 6.48 2.21
CA GLY A 46 3.21 6.66 3.49
C GLY A 46 2.50 6.08 4.71
N ILE A 47 2.87 6.63 5.88
CA ILE A 47 2.25 6.33 7.18
C ILE A 47 1.82 7.61 7.90
N SER A 48 0.70 7.54 8.62
CA SER A 48 0.25 8.60 9.52
C SER A 48 -0.33 7.97 10.78
N GLN A 49 -0.24 8.70 11.90
CA GLN A 49 -0.78 8.26 13.17
C GLN A 49 -2.20 8.81 13.34
N ILE A 50 -3.14 7.90 13.55
CA ILE A 50 -4.53 8.22 13.86
C ILE A 50 -4.71 8.14 15.37
N ILE A 51 -5.29 9.19 15.95
CA ILE A 51 -5.58 9.30 17.37
C ILE A 51 -7.08 9.13 17.58
N VAL A 52 -7.44 8.07 18.31
CA VAL A 52 -8.82 7.74 18.67
C VAL A 52 -8.99 7.97 20.17
N LYS A 53 -10.00 8.74 20.59
CA LYS A 53 -10.30 9.04 22.00
C LYS A 53 -11.81 9.05 22.25
N GLY A 54 -12.21 9.05 23.52
CA GLY A 54 -13.60 9.24 23.93
C GLY A 54 -14.52 8.12 23.44
N GLU A 55 -15.78 8.45 23.13
CA GLU A 55 -16.78 7.46 22.71
C GLU A 55 -16.38 6.68 21.47
N LEU A 56 -15.66 7.30 20.52
CA LEU A 56 -15.15 6.61 19.33
C LEU A 56 -14.15 5.50 19.70
N ASN A 57 -13.33 5.73 20.73
CA ASN A 57 -12.39 4.72 21.21
C ASN A 57 -13.10 3.57 21.92
N ASP A 58 -14.15 3.88 22.68
CA ASP A 58 -14.93 2.89 23.41
C ASP A 58 -15.76 2.01 22.44
N ASN A 59 -16.12 2.55 21.27
CA ASN A 59 -16.88 1.88 20.21
C ASN A 59 -16.05 1.44 19.00
N LEU A 60 -14.71 1.47 19.08
CA LEU A 60 -13.81 1.24 17.93
C LEU A 60 -13.96 -0.17 17.29
N GLY A 61 -14.68 -1.08 17.94
CA GLY A 61 -14.89 -2.45 17.48
C GLY A 61 -13.59 -3.26 17.46
N GLU A 62 -13.68 -4.47 16.91
CA GLU A 62 -12.50 -5.33 16.72
C GLU A 62 -11.74 -4.94 15.45
N ILE A 63 -10.71 -4.11 15.63
CA ILE A 63 -9.73 -3.78 14.59
C ILE A 63 -8.44 -4.54 14.89
N SER A 64 -7.97 -5.32 13.91
CA SER A 64 -6.69 -6.04 13.98
C SER A 64 -5.67 -5.44 13.01
N ARG A 65 -4.38 -5.72 13.23
CA ARG A 65 -3.33 -5.39 12.25
C ARG A 65 -3.71 -5.94 10.88
N GLN A 66 -3.45 -5.16 9.85
CA GLN A 66 -3.80 -5.36 8.44
C GLN A 66 -5.28 -5.26 8.08
N SER A 67 -6.17 -4.97 9.03
CA SER A 67 -7.54 -4.57 8.69
C SER A 67 -7.51 -3.31 7.84
N VAL A 68 -8.46 -3.22 6.90
CA VAL A 68 -8.66 -2.04 6.05
C VAL A 68 -9.66 -1.14 6.73
N ILE A 69 -9.27 0.12 6.94
CA ILE A 69 -10.12 1.12 7.57
C ILE A 69 -10.20 2.39 6.72
N SER A 70 -11.35 3.06 6.83
CA SER A 70 -11.54 4.46 6.45
C SER A 70 -11.48 5.30 7.72
N VAL A 71 -10.84 6.45 7.66
CA VAL A 71 -10.75 7.38 8.79
C VAL A 71 -11.10 8.77 8.28
N LYS A 72 -12.17 9.34 8.84
CA LYS A 72 -12.48 10.76 8.71
C LYS A 72 -12.03 11.47 9.97
N GLY A 73 -11.26 12.55 9.81
CA GLY A 73 -10.74 13.28 10.95
C GLY A 73 -10.01 14.56 10.59
N ILE A 74 -9.52 15.26 11.61
CA ILE A 74 -8.85 16.55 11.49
C ILE A 74 -7.33 16.36 11.49
N VAL A 75 -6.65 16.96 10.53
CA VAL A 75 -5.18 16.97 10.44
C VAL A 75 -4.58 17.83 11.56
N GLN A 76 -3.54 17.32 12.22
CA GLN A 76 -2.85 17.99 13.31
C GLN A 76 -1.33 17.86 13.16
N GLU A 77 -0.62 18.85 13.69
CA GLU A 77 0.82 18.70 13.92
C GLU A 77 1.09 17.54 14.87
N THR A 78 2.16 16.82 14.57
CA THR A 78 2.61 15.69 15.36
C THR A 78 3.76 16.09 16.29
N LYS A 79 3.77 15.52 17.49
CA LYS A 79 4.94 15.55 18.38
C LYS A 79 5.76 14.25 18.30
N ALA A 80 5.24 13.24 17.61
CA ALA A 80 5.91 11.96 17.41
C ALA A 80 6.94 12.08 16.28
N ARG A 81 8.14 11.56 16.51
CA ARG A 81 9.28 11.65 15.57
C ARG A 81 9.04 10.90 14.26
N ASP A 82 8.24 9.84 14.30
CA ASP A 82 8.09 8.88 13.19
C ASP A 82 6.97 9.26 12.21
N PHE A 83 6.22 10.32 12.49
CA PHE A 83 5.11 10.78 11.68
C PHE A 83 5.33 12.23 11.28
N SER A 84 4.85 12.62 10.10
CA SER A 84 4.83 14.02 9.67
C SER A 84 3.57 14.74 10.15
N PHE A 85 2.45 14.02 10.24
CA PHE A 85 1.15 14.54 10.69
C PHE A 85 0.39 13.46 11.46
N GLU A 86 -0.45 13.92 12.37
CA GLU A 86 -1.42 13.11 13.11
C GLU A 86 -2.85 13.45 12.66
N ILE A 87 -3.75 12.46 12.70
CA ILE A 87 -5.17 12.67 12.44
C ILE A 87 -5.94 12.43 13.72
N LYS A 88 -6.65 13.44 14.21
CA LYS A 88 -7.65 13.25 15.26
C LYS A 88 -8.91 12.67 14.63
N ALA A 89 -9.18 11.39 14.87
CA ALA A 89 -10.31 10.69 14.28
C ALA A 89 -11.64 11.24 14.82
N GLU A 90 -12.57 11.42 13.90
CA GLU A 90 -13.98 11.76 14.17
C GLU A 90 -14.88 10.57 13.86
N GLU A 91 -14.53 9.78 12.83
CA GLU A 91 -15.26 8.59 12.40
C GLU A 91 -14.27 7.56 11.83
N ILE A 92 -14.51 6.28 12.13
CA ILE A 92 -13.71 5.16 11.62
C ILE A 92 -14.64 4.07 11.15
N ASP A 93 -14.50 3.67 9.88
CA ASP A 93 -15.20 2.53 9.32
C ASP A 93 -14.23 1.38 9.06
N VAL A 94 -14.58 0.19 9.55
CA VAL A 94 -13.85 -1.05 9.23
C VAL A 94 -14.37 -1.61 7.92
N LEU A 95 -13.63 -1.38 6.84
CA LEU A 95 -14.00 -1.82 5.49
C LEU A 95 -13.77 -3.32 5.30
N ALA A 96 -12.68 -3.85 5.87
CA ALA A 96 -12.39 -5.28 5.86
C ALA A 96 -11.53 -5.67 7.07
N LYS A 97 -11.93 -6.73 7.78
CA LYS A 97 -11.12 -7.29 8.87
C LYS A 97 -10.04 -8.20 8.31
N ALA A 98 -8.83 -8.14 8.87
CA ALA A 98 -7.78 -9.11 8.56
C ALA A 98 -7.96 -10.39 9.38
N ILE A 99 -7.77 -11.53 8.72
CA ILE A 99 -7.76 -12.87 9.33
C ILE A 99 -6.33 -13.19 9.75
N HIS A 100 -6.17 -13.60 11.00
CA HIS A 100 -4.88 -13.98 11.59
C HIS A 100 -4.85 -15.51 11.83
N PRO A 101 -3.66 -16.15 11.82
CA PRO A 101 -2.34 -15.55 11.60
C PRO A 101 -2.11 -15.12 10.14
N LEU A 102 -1.31 -14.06 9.94
CA LEU A 102 -0.91 -13.63 8.60
C LEU A 102 0.11 -14.61 8.01
N PRO A 103 0.02 -14.95 6.70
CA PRO A 103 0.92 -15.91 6.08
C PRO A 103 2.33 -15.36 5.82
N VAL A 104 2.47 -14.04 5.73
CA VAL A 104 3.76 -13.32 5.68
C VAL A 104 3.66 -12.07 6.53
N ASP A 105 4.78 -11.62 7.09
CA ASP A 105 4.83 -10.36 7.82
C ASP A 105 4.89 -9.17 6.85
N PRO A 106 3.82 -8.34 6.79
CA PRO A 106 3.74 -7.20 5.88
C PRO A 106 4.68 -6.05 6.25
N ILE A 107 5.27 -6.05 7.46
CA ILE A 107 6.22 -5.03 7.90
C ILE A 107 7.66 -5.56 7.77
N GLY A 108 7.85 -6.88 7.64
CA GLY A 108 9.14 -7.51 7.43
C GLY A 108 10.00 -7.65 8.69
N ARG A 109 9.39 -7.74 9.88
CA ARG A 109 10.07 -8.04 11.15
C ARG A 109 10.45 -9.53 11.21
N LEU A 110 9.61 -10.39 10.63
CA LEU A 110 9.86 -11.82 10.46
C LEU A 110 10.13 -12.13 8.98
N GLU A 111 11.27 -12.72 8.68
CA GLU A 111 11.55 -13.21 7.34
C GLU A 111 10.75 -14.48 7.04
N SER A 112 10.21 -14.54 5.83
CA SER A 112 9.56 -15.73 5.26
C SER A 112 10.35 -16.18 4.04
N ASN A 113 10.32 -17.48 3.75
CA ASN A 113 10.96 -18.01 2.55
C ASN A 113 10.35 -17.39 1.27
N ILE A 114 11.07 -17.49 0.16
CA ILE A 114 10.65 -16.85 -1.10
C ILE A 114 9.33 -17.45 -1.63
N ASP A 115 9.11 -18.76 -1.49
CA ASP A 115 7.91 -19.42 -2.00
C ASP A 115 6.64 -18.91 -1.32
N THR A 116 6.64 -18.80 0.01
CA THR A 116 5.53 -18.23 0.78
C THR A 116 5.29 -16.78 0.40
N ARG A 117 6.36 -15.99 0.21
CA ARG A 117 6.25 -14.59 -0.22
C ARG A 117 5.67 -14.43 -1.61
N LEU A 118 6.00 -15.33 -2.54
CA LEU A 118 5.44 -15.34 -3.89
C LEU A 118 3.97 -15.79 -3.89
N ASN A 119 3.62 -16.82 -3.11
CA ASN A 119 2.23 -17.29 -2.95
C ASN A 119 1.33 -16.22 -2.30
N HIS A 120 1.90 -15.37 -1.43
CA HIS A 120 1.18 -14.28 -0.76
C HIS A 120 1.67 -12.90 -1.20
N ARG A 121 1.98 -12.74 -2.49
CA ARG A 121 2.64 -11.53 -3.01
C ARG A 121 1.87 -10.24 -2.72
N ALA A 122 0.53 -10.27 -2.76
CA ALA A 122 -0.27 -9.09 -2.45
C ALA A 122 -0.03 -8.56 -1.02
N LEU A 123 0.24 -9.44 -0.05
CA LEU A 123 0.58 -9.05 1.32
C LEU A 123 2.07 -8.69 1.46
N ASP A 124 2.98 -9.45 0.83
CA ASP A 124 4.42 -9.16 0.82
C ASP A 124 4.73 -7.80 0.17
N MET A 125 3.91 -7.34 -0.77
CA MET A 125 4.01 -6.00 -1.38
C MET A 125 3.77 -4.85 -0.40
N ARG A 126 3.21 -5.10 0.80
CA ARG A 126 3.07 -4.06 1.84
C ARG A 126 4.37 -3.80 2.59
N ASN A 127 5.32 -4.74 2.54
CA ASN A 127 6.66 -4.56 3.05
C ASN A 127 7.38 -3.49 2.23
N GLN A 128 7.87 -2.45 2.90
CA GLN A 128 8.49 -1.30 2.25
C GLN A 128 9.72 -1.68 1.42
N LYS A 129 10.52 -2.67 1.87
CA LYS A 129 11.66 -3.17 1.10
C LYS A 129 11.20 -3.81 -0.21
N THR A 130 10.18 -4.67 -0.15
CA THR A 130 9.60 -5.29 -1.36
C THR A 130 8.96 -4.25 -2.27
N ALA A 131 8.12 -3.37 -1.72
CA ALA A 131 7.44 -2.31 -2.46
C ALA A 131 8.42 -1.40 -3.21
N SER A 132 9.55 -1.06 -2.58
CA SER A 132 10.57 -0.18 -3.16
C SER A 132 11.20 -0.74 -4.43
N ILE A 133 11.34 -2.07 -4.54
CA ILE A 133 11.85 -2.73 -5.76
C ILE A 133 10.91 -2.46 -6.94
N PHE A 134 9.60 -2.52 -6.72
CA PHE A 134 8.62 -2.27 -7.79
C PHE A 134 8.44 -0.79 -8.09
N LYS A 135 8.54 0.08 -7.08
CA LYS A 135 8.61 1.54 -7.31
C LYS A 135 9.82 1.89 -8.17
N LEU A 136 11.00 1.32 -7.87
CA LEU A 136 12.19 1.49 -8.69
C LEU A 136 11.99 0.96 -10.12
N ARG A 137 11.46 -0.26 -10.28
CA ARG A 137 11.15 -0.82 -11.60
C ARG A 137 10.23 0.09 -12.41
N HIS A 138 9.21 0.66 -11.78
CA HIS A 138 8.31 1.62 -12.42
C HIS A 138 9.07 2.83 -12.98
N PHE A 139 9.85 3.53 -12.15
CA PHE A 139 10.61 4.71 -12.58
C PHE A 139 11.69 4.40 -13.62
N VAL A 140 12.33 3.23 -13.54
CA VAL A 140 13.29 2.78 -14.57
C VAL A 140 12.59 2.64 -15.93
N LEU A 141 11.44 1.96 -15.97
CA LEU A 141 10.70 1.76 -17.21
C LEU A 141 10.11 3.07 -17.76
N GLU A 142 9.62 3.94 -16.89
CA GLU A 142 9.13 5.27 -17.26
C GLU A 142 10.26 6.12 -17.89
N THR A 143 11.41 6.20 -17.21
CA THR A 143 12.57 6.97 -17.67
C THR A 143 13.10 6.45 -19.00
N LEU A 144 13.18 5.13 -19.16
CA LEU A 144 13.64 4.51 -20.40
C LEU A 144 12.73 4.87 -21.57
N ARG A 145 11.41 4.75 -21.41
CA ARG A 145 10.44 5.10 -22.46
C ARG A 145 10.52 6.59 -22.80
N LYS A 146 10.57 7.46 -21.79
CA LYS A 146 10.72 8.91 -21.99
C LYS A 146 11.97 9.25 -22.80
N THR A 147 13.12 8.68 -22.43
CA THR A 147 14.40 8.88 -23.12
C THR A 147 14.34 8.43 -24.58
N LEU A 148 13.73 7.28 -24.86
CA LEU A 148 13.57 6.77 -26.23
C LEU A 148 12.64 7.66 -27.06
N ALA A 149 11.54 8.12 -26.49
CA ALA A 149 10.62 9.05 -27.14
C ALA A 149 11.30 10.38 -27.50
N GLU A 150 12.10 10.95 -26.59
CA GLU A 150 12.90 12.16 -26.84
C GLU A 150 13.91 11.97 -27.99
N LYS A 151 14.40 10.73 -28.17
CA LYS A 151 15.27 10.34 -29.29
C LYS A 151 14.52 9.93 -30.56
N LYS A 152 13.20 10.16 -30.62
CA LYS A 152 12.32 9.86 -31.78
C LYS A 152 12.19 8.36 -32.10
N PHE A 153 12.44 7.48 -31.13
CA PHE A 153 12.06 6.07 -31.26
C PHE A 153 10.53 5.94 -31.13
N ILE A 154 9.96 4.97 -31.85
CA ILE A 154 8.52 4.67 -31.82
C ILE A 154 8.31 3.35 -31.08
N GLU A 155 7.47 3.36 -30.04
CA GLU A 155 7.08 2.13 -29.32
C GLU A 155 6.15 1.29 -30.22
N ILE A 156 6.48 0.01 -30.39
CA ILE A 156 5.67 -0.97 -31.14
C ILE A 156 5.35 -2.18 -30.26
N THR A 157 4.25 -2.87 -30.54
CA THR A 157 3.88 -4.12 -29.87
C THR A 157 3.91 -5.27 -30.86
N THR A 158 4.76 -6.28 -30.58
CA THR A 158 4.94 -7.47 -31.42
C THR A 158 4.24 -8.71 -30.85
N PRO A 159 3.89 -9.70 -31.68
CA PRO A 159 3.32 -10.98 -31.24
C PRO A 159 4.17 -11.69 -30.18
N LYS A 160 3.51 -12.41 -29.25
CA LYS A 160 4.16 -13.21 -28.19
C LYS A 160 3.98 -14.73 -28.35
N ILE A 161 3.04 -15.15 -29.19
CA ILE A 161 2.92 -16.50 -29.72
C ILE A 161 3.52 -16.47 -31.13
N ILE A 162 4.48 -17.34 -31.40
CA ILE A 162 5.25 -17.40 -32.65
C ILE A 162 5.26 -18.83 -33.18
N GLY A 163 5.38 -18.99 -34.50
CA GLY A 163 5.35 -20.31 -35.14
C GLY A 163 6.63 -21.13 -34.96
N SER A 164 7.77 -20.50 -34.69
CA SER A 164 9.05 -21.17 -34.52
C SER A 164 10.03 -20.33 -33.69
N ALA A 165 11.11 -20.94 -33.22
CA ALA A 165 12.20 -20.22 -32.57
C ALA A 165 12.85 -19.20 -33.52
N SER A 166 13.16 -18.01 -32.99
CA SER A 166 13.93 -16.99 -33.74
C SER A 166 15.42 -17.32 -33.81
N GLU A 167 15.94 -18.09 -32.84
CA GLU A 167 17.35 -18.49 -32.74
C GLU A 167 17.43 -19.99 -32.39
N GLY A 168 18.42 -20.68 -32.96
CA GLY A 168 18.62 -22.11 -32.74
C GLY A 168 19.06 -22.43 -31.30
N GLY A 169 18.56 -23.53 -30.74
CA GLY A 169 18.92 -23.98 -29.39
C GLY A 169 18.19 -23.25 -28.25
N ALA A 170 17.22 -22.39 -28.56
CA ALA A 170 16.41 -21.71 -27.56
C ALA A 170 15.42 -22.68 -26.86
N ASN A 171 15.28 -22.54 -25.54
CA ASN A 171 14.24 -23.21 -24.78
C ASN A 171 12.90 -22.46 -24.95
N LEU A 172 11.91 -23.12 -25.54
CA LEU A 172 10.58 -22.56 -25.78
C LEU A 172 9.51 -23.34 -25.02
N PHE A 173 8.44 -22.63 -24.64
CA PHE A 173 7.21 -23.26 -24.19
C PHE A 173 6.33 -23.58 -25.41
N SER A 174 6.01 -24.86 -25.60
CA SER A 174 5.07 -25.28 -26.64
C SER A 174 3.63 -25.03 -26.20
N LEU A 175 2.82 -24.55 -27.14
CA LEU A 175 1.39 -24.32 -26.96
C LEU A 175 0.68 -24.86 -28.21
N ASP A 176 -0.29 -25.73 -28.01
CA ASP A 176 -1.25 -26.09 -29.06
C ASP A 176 -2.12 -24.85 -29.34
N TYR A 177 -2.03 -24.33 -30.56
CA TYR A 177 -2.68 -23.09 -30.97
C TYR A 177 -3.52 -23.35 -32.22
N PHE A 178 -4.75 -23.79 -32.00
CA PHE A 178 -5.76 -24.19 -32.99
C PHE A 178 -5.58 -25.60 -33.63
N GLY A 179 -4.87 -26.53 -32.98
CA GLY A 179 -4.75 -27.94 -33.37
C GLY A 179 -3.52 -28.25 -34.19
#